data_AF-J0NH41-F1
#
_entry.id   AF-J0NH41-F1
#
_cell.length_a   1.000
_cell.length_b   1.000
_cell.length_c   1.000
_cell.angle_alpha   90.00
_cell.angle_beta   90.00
_cell.angle_gamma   90.00
#
_symmetry.space_group_name_H-M   'P 1'
#
loop_
_entity.id
_entity.type
_entity.pdbx_description
1 polymer ?
#
loop_
_entity_poly.entity_id
_entity_poly.type
_entity_poly.pdbx_seq_one_letter_code
_entity_poly.pdbx_strand_id
1 'polypeptide(L)'
;MTESTAPSSLVSRTALIGSLEVFRVVCQPTDADDAPLRWAIGSMSVRLSGPEEAGVLAPLGLFGDLLTIQDGQLVGATARIMFAPDTTTWDDETPEGLNEITEHFAGWAAHMLWDAASSAARTVVALCGTVGSIALPRATPPHDLILVQAGEN
;
A
#
# COMPACT_ATOMS: atom_id res chain seq x y z
N MET A 1 44.61 -3.04 -7.53
CA MET A 1 43.42 -2.88 -8.40
C MET A 1 42.29 -2.43 -7.49
N THR A 2 41.83 -1.20 -7.65
CA THR A 2 40.64 -0.68 -6.95
C THR A 2 39.46 -0.84 -7.88
N GLU A 3 38.54 -1.75 -7.57
CA GLU A 3 37.23 -1.79 -8.23
C GLU A 3 36.51 -0.48 -7.94
N SER A 4 36.38 0.34 -8.99
CA SER A 4 35.48 1.47 -9.00
C SER A 4 34.07 0.92 -9.17
N THR A 5 33.31 0.84 -8.09
CA THR A 5 31.87 0.57 -8.14
C THR A 5 31.22 1.75 -8.85
N ALA A 6 31.00 1.62 -10.16
CA ALA A 6 30.25 2.60 -10.93
C ALA A 6 28.89 2.82 -10.23
N PRO A 7 28.41 4.07 -10.11
CA PRO A 7 27.08 4.30 -9.55
C PRO A 7 26.07 3.53 -10.39
N SER A 8 25.21 2.74 -9.75
CA SER A 8 24.10 2.07 -10.40
C SER A 8 23.36 3.10 -11.26
N SER A 9 23.25 2.84 -12.56
CA SER A 9 22.56 3.74 -13.47
C SER A 9 21.11 3.87 -13.00
N LEU A 10 20.68 5.09 -12.68
CA LEU A 10 19.28 5.37 -12.37
C LEU A 10 18.43 5.00 -13.59
N VAL A 11 17.52 4.05 -13.41
CA VAL A 11 16.57 3.64 -14.46
C VAL A 11 15.25 4.36 -14.19
N SER A 12 14.82 5.19 -15.14
CA SER A 12 13.47 5.77 -15.13
C SER A 12 12.51 4.79 -15.81
N ARG A 13 11.38 4.52 -15.16
CA ARG A 13 10.28 3.71 -15.69
C ARG A 13 8.99 4.50 -15.58
N THR A 14 8.08 4.30 -16.53
CA THR A 14 6.78 4.94 -16.55
C THR A 14 5.71 3.97 -16.06
N ALA A 15 4.76 4.46 -15.27
CA ALA A 15 3.56 3.71 -14.92
C ALA A 15 2.33 4.60 -15.16
N LEU A 16 1.30 4.03 -15.79
CA LEU A 16 0.00 4.67 -15.93
C LEU A 16 -0.82 4.39 -14.66
N ILE A 17 -1.15 5.44 -13.90
CA ILE A 17 -2.01 5.31 -12.72
C ILE A 17 -3.46 5.28 -13.18
N GLY A 18 -4.14 4.15 -12.95
CA GLY A 18 -5.56 3.97 -13.24
C GLY A 18 -6.46 4.52 -12.14
N SER A 19 -6.13 4.25 -10.87
CA SER A 19 -6.87 4.82 -9.73
C SER A 19 -6.03 4.87 -8.46
N LEU A 20 -6.43 5.75 -7.53
CA LEU A 20 -5.95 5.82 -6.14
C LEU A 20 -7.17 6.05 -5.25
N GLU A 21 -7.49 5.11 -4.37
CA GLU A 21 -8.76 5.07 -3.66
C GLU A 21 -8.58 4.58 -2.22
N VAL A 22 -9.44 5.05 -1.31
CA VAL A 22 -9.52 4.52 0.05
C VAL A 22 -10.65 3.50 0.09
N PHE A 23 -10.32 2.24 0.39
CA PHE A 23 -11.26 1.12 0.37
C PHE A 23 -11.86 0.84 1.75
N ARG A 24 -11.09 1.05 2.83
CA ARG A 24 -11.54 0.84 4.22
C ARG A 24 -11.12 2.00 5.07
N VAL A 25 -12.02 2.48 5.94
CA VAL A 25 -11.68 3.34 7.08
C VAL A 25 -12.48 2.87 8.28
N VAL A 26 -11.80 2.74 9.41
CA VAL A 26 -12.39 2.37 10.70
C VAL A 26 -11.85 3.34 11.75
N CYS A 27 -12.76 3.89 12.55
CA CYS A 27 -12.43 4.58 13.79
C CYS A 27 -13.49 4.14 14.81
N GLN A 28 -13.07 3.48 15.88
CA GLN A 28 -13.99 2.98 16.89
C GLN A 28 -13.35 2.96 18.28
N PRO A 29 -14.14 3.12 19.34
CA PRO A 29 -13.69 2.81 20.69
C PRO A 29 -13.19 1.37 20.80
N THR A 30 -12.17 1.15 21.62
CA THR A 30 -11.64 -0.17 21.92
C THR A 30 -11.08 -0.23 23.34
N ASP A 31 -11.18 -1.41 23.96
CA ASP A 31 -10.56 -1.71 25.26
C ASP A 31 -9.18 -2.36 25.11
N ALA A 32 -8.67 -2.47 23.88
CA ALA A 32 -7.33 -3.00 23.61
C ALA A 32 -6.24 -2.03 24.07
N ASP A 33 -5.08 -2.58 24.42
CA ASP A 33 -3.90 -1.79 24.77
C ASP A 33 -3.45 -0.91 23.59
N ASP A 34 -2.88 0.24 23.91
CA ASP A 34 -2.27 1.13 22.92
C ASP A 34 -1.21 0.36 22.10
N ALA A 35 -1.27 0.56 20.79
CA ALA A 35 -0.40 -0.10 19.83
C ALA A 35 0.21 0.94 18.90
N PRO A 36 1.53 0.87 18.64
CA PRO A 36 2.18 1.82 17.74
C PRO A 36 1.58 1.72 16.35
N LEU A 37 1.66 2.84 15.63
CA LEU A 37 1.29 2.92 14.21
C LEU A 37 2.02 1.83 13.42
N ARG A 38 1.23 0.99 12.75
CA ARG A 38 1.70 0.07 11.72
C ARG A 38 1.31 0.63 10.36
N TRP A 39 2.27 0.61 9.45
CA TRP A 39 2.11 0.94 8.06
C TRP A 39 2.73 -0.17 7.23
N ALA A 40 1.93 -0.80 6.38
CA ALA A 40 2.40 -1.94 5.59
C ALA A 40 1.83 -1.89 4.18
N ILE A 41 2.58 -2.41 3.22
CA ILE A 41 2.21 -2.40 1.80
C ILE A 41 2.22 -3.82 1.28
N GLY A 42 1.19 -4.17 0.53
CA GLY A 42 1.09 -5.45 -0.17
C GLY A 42 0.50 -5.27 -1.55
N SER A 43 0.55 -6.34 -2.34
CA SER A 43 -0.13 -6.43 -3.63
C SER A 43 -1.45 -7.17 -3.52
N MET A 44 -2.34 -6.92 -4.48
CA MET A 44 -3.58 -7.65 -4.64
C MET A 44 -3.78 -7.99 -6.12
N SER A 45 -4.34 -9.16 -6.41
CA SER A 45 -4.74 -9.51 -7.77
C SER A 45 -5.84 -8.56 -8.26
N VAL A 46 -5.71 -8.09 -9.49
CA VAL A 46 -6.68 -7.16 -10.10
C VAL A 46 -7.50 -7.89 -11.14
N ARG A 47 -8.75 -8.23 -10.80
CA ARG A 47 -9.69 -8.79 -11.77
C ARG A 47 -10.51 -7.67 -12.40
N LEU A 48 -10.18 -7.31 -13.63
CA LEU A 48 -11.02 -6.45 -14.45
C LEU A 48 -12.26 -7.22 -14.91
N SER A 49 -13.44 -6.61 -14.75
CA SER A 49 -14.68 -7.13 -15.31
C SER A 49 -14.81 -6.66 -16.76
N GLY A 50 -14.25 -7.39 -17.71
CA GLY A 50 -14.32 -7.05 -19.14
C GLY A 50 -13.52 -8.01 -20.02
N PRO A 51 -13.75 -8.03 -21.34
CA PRO A 51 -12.91 -8.80 -22.25
C PRO A 51 -11.47 -8.28 -22.19
N GLU A 52 -10.50 -9.20 -22.18
CA GLU A 52 -9.09 -8.85 -22.36
C GLU A 52 -8.91 -8.18 -23.73
N GLU A 53 -8.68 -6.88 -23.73
CA GLU A 53 -8.34 -6.16 -24.96
C GLU A 53 -6.87 -6.40 -25.29
N ALA A 54 -6.62 -7.00 -26.46
CA ALA A 54 -5.27 -7.28 -26.93
C ALA A 54 -4.44 -5.99 -27.02
N GLY A 55 -3.32 -5.94 -26.27
CA GLY A 55 -2.38 -4.82 -26.27
C GLY A 55 -2.58 -3.79 -25.13
N VAL A 56 -3.58 -3.98 -24.26
CA VAL A 56 -3.70 -3.20 -23.01
C VAL A 56 -2.89 -3.88 -21.91
N LEU A 57 -2.01 -3.12 -21.24
CA LEU A 57 -1.24 -3.62 -20.11
C LEU A 57 -2.18 -3.97 -18.95
N ALA A 58 -2.06 -5.19 -18.40
CA ALA A 58 -2.82 -5.61 -17.24
C ALA A 58 -2.46 -4.72 -16.03
N PRO A 59 -3.45 -4.10 -15.36
CA PRO A 59 -3.17 -3.28 -14.20
C PRO A 59 -2.77 -4.15 -13.02
N LEU A 60 -1.76 -3.70 -12.29
CA LEU A 60 -1.35 -4.26 -11.00
C LEU A 60 -2.02 -3.49 -9.87
N GLY A 61 -2.22 -4.18 -8.75
CA GLY A 61 -2.82 -3.62 -7.54
C GLY A 61 -1.83 -3.61 -6.40
N LEU A 62 -1.61 -2.45 -5.79
CA LEU A 62 -0.99 -2.34 -4.47
C LEU A 62 -1.99 -1.73 -3.49
N PHE A 63 -1.87 -2.12 -2.23
CA PHE A 63 -2.59 -1.50 -1.14
C PHE A 63 -1.64 -1.15 0.00
N GLY A 64 -1.97 -0.09 0.72
CA GLY A 64 -1.31 0.30 1.95
C GLY A 64 -2.30 0.24 3.10
N ASP A 65 -1.94 -0.45 4.17
CA ASP A 65 -2.77 -0.63 5.36
C ASP A 65 -2.16 0.08 6.56
N LEU A 66 -2.96 0.98 7.13
CA LEU A 66 -2.68 1.74 8.34
C LEU A 66 -3.48 1.13 9.49
N LEU A 67 -2.82 0.90 10.62
CA LEU A 67 -3.47 0.52 11.87
C LEU A 67 -2.76 1.17 13.06
N THR A 68 -3.51 1.74 13.99
CA THR A 68 -3.00 2.23 15.28
C THR A 68 -4.07 2.10 16.35
N ILE A 69 -3.65 1.89 17.60
CA ILE A 69 -4.53 1.98 18.78
C ILE A 69 -3.93 3.01 19.70
N GLN A 70 -4.66 4.07 19.99
CA GLN A 70 -4.19 5.15 20.87
C GLN A 70 -5.37 5.71 21.64
N ASP A 71 -5.20 5.95 22.94
CA ASP A 71 -6.18 6.64 23.78
C ASP A 71 -7.58 5.97 23.74
N GLY A 72 -7.60 4.62 23.74
CA GLY A 72 -8.84 3.83 23.69
C GLY A 72 -9.58 3.89 22.35
N GLN A 73 -8.89 4.28 21.27
CA GLN A 73 -9.42 4.31 19.91
C GLN A 73 -8.59 3.44 18.98
N LEU A 74 -9.27 2.57 18.23
CA LEU A 74 -8.68 1.88 17.09
C LEU A 74 -8.96 2.68 15.84
N VAL A 75 -7.89 3.02 15.11
CA VAL A 75 -7.98 3.69 13.81
C VAL A 75 -7.27 2.84 12.77
N GLY A 76 -7.97 2.53 11.69
CA GLY A 76 -7.39 1.83 10.56
C GLY A 76 -7.88 2.39 9.24
N ALA A 77 -7.00 2.42 8.25
CA ALA A 77 -7.34 2.85 6.90
C ALA A 77 -6.56 2.05 5.87
N THR A 78 -7.24 1.61 4.81
CA THR A 78 -6.63 0.89 3.71
C THR A 78 -6.84 1.68 2.43
N ALA A 79 -5.76 2.08 1.78
CA ALA A 79 -5.78 2.69 0.45
C ALA A 79 -5.27 1.70 -0.59
N ARG A 80 -5.73 1.84 -1.84
CA ARG A 80 -5.28 1.05 -2.98
C ARG A 80 -4.87 1.94 -4.14
N ILE A 81 -3.89 1.50 -4.91
CA ILE A 81 -3.50 2.08 -6.20
C ILE A 81 -3.55 0.98 -7.26
N MET A 82 -4.22 1.28 -8.37
CA MET A 82 -4.19 0.45 -9.58
C MET A 82 -3.34 1.14 -10.63
N PHE A 83 -2.37 0.43 -11.22
CA PHE A 83 -1.43 1.02 -12.17
C PHE A 83 -0.96 0.01 -13.21
N ALA A 84 -0.54 0.48 -14.38
CA ALA A 84 0.03 -0.35 -15.44
C ALA A 84 1.48 0.11 -15.73
N PRO A 85 2.51 -0.69 -15.37
CA PRO A 85 3.90 -0.37 -15.68
C PRO A 85 4.20 -0.55 -17.17
N ASP A 86 5.06 0.31 -17.73
CA ASP A 86 5.44 0.31 -19.16
C ASP A 86 6.25 -0.92 -19.61
N THR A 87 6.78 -1.69 -18.66
CA THR A 87 7.76 -2.74 -18.89
C THR A 87 7.44 -3.98 -18.06
N THR A 88 7.65 -5.14 -18.71
CA THR A 88 7.52 -6.49 -18.14
C THR A 88 6.07 -6.93 -17.87
N THR A 89 5.76 -8.17 -18.24
CA THR A 89 4.55 -8.87 -17.79
C THR A 89 4.80 -9.36 -16.36
N TRP A 90 3.94 -8.94 -15.44
CA TRP A 90 3.95 -9.40 -14.05
C TRP A 90 2.83 -10.41 -13.88
N ASP A 91 3.09 -11.45 -13.11
CA ASP A 91 2.09 -12.44 -12.74
C ASP A 91 1.45 -11.99 -11.40
N ASP A 92 0.20 -11.54 -11.43
CA ASP A 92 -0.54 -11.19 -10.20
C ASP A 92 -1.52 -12.30 -9.78
N GLU A 93 -1.46 -13.47 -10.42
CA GLU A 93 -2.31 -14.62 -10.13
C GLU A 93 -1.64 -15.62 -9.17
N THR A 94 -0.31 -15.56 -9.03
CA THR A 94 0.46 -16.41 -8.12
C THR A 94 0.95 -15.67 -6.86
N PRO A 95 1.07 -16.36 -5.71
CA PRO A 95 1.69 -15.80 -4.51
C PRO A 95 3.10 -15.24 -4.76
N GLU A 96 3.91 -15.97 -5.54
CA GLU A 96 5.27 -15.57 -5.89
C GLU A 96 5.27 -14.27 -6.69
N GLY A 97 4.43 -14.18 -7.73
CA GLY A 97 4.35 -12.98 -8.54
C GLY A 97 3.78 -11.77 -7.79
N LEU A 98 2.81 -11.96 -6.89
CA LEU A 98 2.34 -10.93 -5.96
C LEU A 98 3.47 -10.43 -5.03
N ASN A 99 4.29 -11.34 -4.51
CA ASN A 99 5.44 -10.97 -3.69
C ASN A 99 6.47 -10.16 -4.49
N GLU A 100 6.79 -10.56 -5.73
CA GLU A 100 7.69 -9.81 -6.62
C GLU A 100 7.15 -8.40 -6.91
N ILE A 101 5.85 -8.26 -7.19
CA ILE A 101 5.19 -6.96 -7.39
C ILE A 101 5.32 -6.10 -6.13
N THR A 102 5.05 -6.68 -4.96
CA THR A 102 5.12 -5.97 -3.67
C THR A 102 6.55 -5.46 -3.42
N GLU A 103 7.54 -6.34 -3.52
CA GLU A 103 8.95 -5.99 -3.29
C GLU A 103 9.45 -4.94 -4.28
N HIS A 104 9.03 -5.02 -5.54
CA HIS A 104 9.48 -4.10 -6.57
C HIS A 104 8.87 -2.70 -6.45
N PHE A 105 7.58 -2.61 -6.10
CA PHE A 105 6.83 -1.36 -6.22
C PHE A 105 6.40 -0.74 -4.88
N ALA A 106 6.53 -1.43 -3.74
CA ALA A 106 6.10 -0.89 -2.45
C ALA A 106 6.77 0.45 -2.10
N GLY A 107 8.09 0.54 -2.29
CA GLY A 107 8.83 1.78 -2.04
C GLY A 107 8.36 2.96 -2.89
N TRP A 108 7.97 2.71 -4.15
CA TRP A 108 7.42 3.74 -5.04
C TRP A 108 6.01 4.18 -4.62
N ALA A 109 5.15 3.23 -4.24
CA ALA A 109 3.75 3.50 -3.90
C ALA A 109 3.55 4.06 -2.47
N ALA A 110 4.53 3.87 -1.58
CA ALA A 110 4.40 4.14 -0.15
C ALA A 110 3.87 5.53 0.19
N HIS A 111 4.39 6.56 -0.47
CA HIS A 111 3.99 7.95 -0.20
C HIS A 111 2.56 8.24 -0.65
N MET A 112 2.19 7.83 -1.86
CA MET A 112 0.84 8.06 -2.40
C MET A 112 -0.24 7.32 -1.61
N LEU A 113 0.04 6.06 -1.25
CA LEU A 113 -0.86 5.25 -0.44
C LEU A 113 -0.99 5.82 0.98
N TRP A 114 0.12 6.28 1.57
CA TRP A 114 0.11 6.92 2.89
C TRP A 114 -0.71 8.20 2.89
N ASP A 115 -0.54 9.06 1.89
CA ASP A 115 -1.27 10.32 1.80
C ASP A 115 -2.78 10.07 1.73
N ALA A 116 -3.22 9.10 0.91
CA ALA A 116 -4.63 8.71 0.81
C ALA A 116 -5.16 8.12 2.13
N ALA A 117 -4.50 7.10 2.68
CA ALA A 117 -4.95 6.40 3.89
C ALA A 117 -4.95 7.32 5.12
N SER A 118 -3.86 8.07 5.33
CA SER A 118 -3.70 8.93 6.51
C SER A 118 -4.61 10.16 6.44
N SER A 119 -4.90 10.70 5.24
CA SER A 119 -5.89 11.78 5.08
C SER A 119 -7.29 11.32 5.49
N ALA A 120 -7.71 10.14 5.01
CA ALA A 120 -9.00 9.58 5.37
C ALA A 120 -9.10 9.24 6.86
N ALA A 121 -8.04 8.65 7.44
CA ALA A 121 -7.99 8.35 8.86
C ALA A 121 -8.09 9.62 9.74
N ARG A 122 -7.34 10.69 9.41
CA ARG A 122 -7.46 11.98 10.11
C ARG A 122 -8.86 12.56 10.04
N THR A 123 -9.50 12.44 8.88
CA THR A 123 -10.86 12.94 8.67
C THR A 123 -11.84 12.22 9.59
N VAL A 124 -11.79 10.88 9.64
CA VAL A 124 -12.71 10.11 10.49
C VAL A 124 -12.42 10.33 11.98
N VAL A 125 -11.16 10.38 12.39
CA VAL A 125 -10.77 10.74 13.78
C VAL A 125 -11.39 12.08 14.19
N ALA A 126 -11.27 13.10 13.33
CA ALA A 126 -11.85 14.41 13.60
C ALA A 126 -13.38 14.37 13.71
N LEU A 127 -14.05 13.55 12.90
CA LEU A 127 -15.52 13.40 12.90
C LEU A 127 -16.05 12.60 14.10
N CYS A 128 -15.28 11.61 14.58
CA CYS A 128 -15.67 10.79 15.72
C CYS A 128 -15.56 11.53 17.07
N GLY A 129 -15.00 12.74 17.10
CA GLY A 129 -14.92 13.58 18.30
C GLY A 129 -14.11 12.94 19.43
N THR A 130 -13.18 12.06 19.10
CA THR A 130 -12.43 11.27 20.08
C THR A 130 -11.59 12.19 20.97
N VAL A 131 -11.90 12.18 22.27
CA VAL A 131 -11.12 12.88 23.30
C VAL A 131 -9.85 12.07 23.53
N GLY A 132 -8.87 12.29 22.66
CA GLY A 132 -7.65 11.49 22.53
C GLY A 132 -7.10 11.73 21.13
N SER A 133 -6.00 12.47 21.03
CA SER A 133 -5.48 12.93 19.73
C SER A 133 -4.70 11.78 19.10
N ILE A 134 -5.39 10.87 18.40
CA ILE A 134 -4.74 9.93 17.47
C ILE A 134 -3.78 10.74 16.59
N ALA A 135 -2.48 10.57 16.82
CA ALA A 135 -1.45 11.42 16.23
C ALA A 135 -0.84 10.72 15.01
N LEU A 136 -1.45 10.90 13.84
CA LEU A 136 -0.91 10.34 12.60
C LEU A 136 0.22 11.23 12.04
N PRO A 137 1.43 10.67 11.80
CA PRO A 137 2.58 11.44 11.35
C PRO A 137 2.33 12.09 10.00
N ARG A 138 2.80 13.32 9.79
CA ARG A 138 2.65 14.00 8.49
C ARG A 138 3.49 13.34 7.40
N ALA A 139 4.71 12.97 7.74
CA ALA A 139 5.58 12.23 6.84
C ALA A 139 5.17 10.75 6.79
N THR A 140 5.35 10.13 5.62
CA THR A 140 5.20 8.68 5.46
C THR A 140 6.15 7.95 6.39
N PRO A 141 5.65 7.08 7.29
CA PRO A 141 6.50 6.25 8.13
C PRO A 141 7.20 5.16 7.29
N PRO A 142 8.23 4.49 7.84
CA PRO A 142 8.71 3.22 7.28
C PRO A 142 7.54 2.25 7.09
N HIS A 143 7.63 1.43 6.05
CA HIS A 143 6.60 0.43 5.76
C HIS A 143 7.17 -0.99 5.88
N ASP A 144 6.36 -1.89 6.41
CA ASP A 144 6.56 -3.33 6.30
C ASP A 144 5.99 -3.84 4.97
N LEU A 145 6.43 -5.03 4.54
CA LEU A 145 5.85 -5.71 3.37
C LEU A 145 4.86 -6.79 3.84
N ILE A 146 3.71 -6.84 3.18
CA ILE A 146 2.73 -7.93 3.33
C ILE A 146 2.97 -8.89 2.18
N LEU A 147 3.60 -10.03 2.48
CA LEU A 147 3.87 -11.09 1.51
C LEU A 147 2.82 -12.19 1.59
N VAL A 148 2.36 -12.64 0.43
CA VAL A 148 1.42 -13.74 0.27
C VAL A 148 2.15 -15.06 0.54
N GLN A 149 1.60 -15.89 1.41
CA GLN A 149 2.12 -17.24 1.66
C GLN A 149 1.67 -18.16 0.52
N ALA A 150 2.61 -18.87 -0.10
CA ALA A 150 2.27 -20.00 -0.96
C ALA A 150 1.63 -21.09 -0.09
N GLY A 151 0.47 -21.62 -0.51
CA GLY A 151 -0.17 -22.71 0.22
C GLY A 151 0.75 -23.94 0.25
N GLU A 152 0.97 -24.51 1.44
CA GLU A 152 1.46 -25.89 1.53
C GLU A 152 0.31 -26.80 1.08
N ASN A 153 0.43 -27.36 -0.13
CA ASN A 153 -0.45 -28.44 -0.59
C ASN A 153 -0.09 -29.77 0.07
#